data_AF-A0AAV4AU64-F1
#
_entry.id   AF-A0AAV4AU64-F1
#
_cell.length_a   1.000
_cell.length_b   1.000
_cell.length_c   1.000
_cell.angle_alpha   90.00
_cell.angle_beta   90.00
_cell.angle_gamma   90.00
#
_symmetry.space_group_name_H-M   'P 1'
#
loop_
_entity.id
_entity.type
_entity.pdbx_description
1 polymer ?
#
loop_
_entity_poly.entity_id
_entity_poly.type
_entity_poly.pdbx_seq_one_letter_code
_entity_poly.pdbx_strand_id
1 'polypeptide(L)' 'AEDIPKLTRTLTTVSTDYQFSTCYVQQLGNVFSYDYEYLGPSMHLVITPLTERAFLALGHALKTFHCATLIGPN' A
#
# COMPACT_ATOMS: atom_id res chain seq x y z
N ALA A 1 -34.54 -23.06 -13.57
CA ALA A 1 -34.07 -21.71 -13.90
C ALA A 1 -33.32 -21.21 -12.68
N GLU A 2 -32.04 -20.92 -12.83
CA GLU A 2 -31.15 -20.54 -11.73
C GLU A 2 -31.30 -19.02 -11.51
N ASP A 3 -31.76 -18.60 -10.33
CA ASP A 3 -31.98 -17.19 -10.01
C ASP A 3 -30.65 -16.46 -9.86
N ILE A 4 -30.36 -15.57 -10.81
CA ILE A 4 -29.15 -14.75 -10.83
C ILE A 4 -29.24 -13.74 -9.67
N PRO A 5 -28.28 -13.72 -8.73
CA PRO A 5 -28.31 -12.78 -7.63
C PRO A 5 -28.17 -11.34 -8.16
N LYS A 6 -29.21 -10.53 -7.94
CA LYS A 6 -29.21 -9.11 -8.30
C LYS A 6 -28.25 -8.35 -7.39
N LEU A 7 -27.04 -8.11 -7.88
CA LEU A 7 -26.02 -7.31 -7.20
C LEU A 7 -26.49 -5.84 -7.17
N THR A 8 -27.15 -5.45 -6.08
CA THR A 8 -27.56 -4.06 -5.86
C THR A 8 -26.34 -3.30 -5.37
N ARG A 9 -25.85 -2.35 -6.18
CA ARG A 9 -24.71 -1.50 -5.82
C ARG A 9 -25.10 -0.62 -4.63
N THR A 10 -24.54 -0.91 -3.47
CA THR A 10 -24.64 -0.04 -2.30
C THR A 10 -23.84 1.24 -2.54
N LEU A 11 -24.46 2.38 -2.26
CA LEU A 11 -23.84 3.69 -2.41
C LEU A 11 -22.82 3.89 -1.28
N THR A 12 -21.55 4.04 -1.63
CA THR A 12 -20.49 4.34 -0.67
C THR A 12 -20.66 5.77 -0.17
N THR A 13 -21.02 5.92 1.11
CA THR A 13 -21.08 7.23 1.76
C THR A 13 -19.65 7.60 2.19
N VAL A 14 -19.11 8.68 1.65
CA VAL A 14 -17.77 9.19 2.01
C VAL A 14 -17.96 10.44 2.86
N SER A 15 -17.56 10.40 4.13
CA SER A 15 -17.41 11.60 4.96
C SER A 15 -15.95 12.05 4.94
N THR A 16 -15.72 13.36 4.85
CA THR A 16 -14.39 13.96 4.90
C THR A 16 -14.23 14.67 6.24
N ASP A 17 -13.74 13.93 7.23
CA ASP A 17 -13.42 14.46 8.56
C ASP A 17 -11.90 14.63 8.69
N TYR A 18 -11.45 15.72 9.32
CA TYR A 18 -10.04 15.90 9.66
C TYR A 18 -9.74 15.19 10.99
N GLN A 19 -9.18 13.98 10.91
CA GLN A 19 -8.56 13.36 12.07
C GLN A 19 -7.04 13.59 12.04
N PHE A 20 -6.56 14.39 12.98
CA PHE A 20 -5.14 14.51 13.27
C PHE A 20 -4.72 13.30 14.13
N SER A 21 -4.47 12.16 13.47
CA SER A 21 -3.95 10.94 14.09
C SER A 21 -2.62 10.53 13.48
N THR A 22 -1.89 9.66 14.15
CA THR A 22 -0.66 9.06 13.60
C THR A 22 -1.00 8.28 12.32
N CYS A 23 -0.41 8.66 11.19
CA CYS A 23 -0.50 7.93 9.94
C CYS A 23 0.42 6.70 9.98
N TYR A 24 -0.06 5.59 9.46
CA TYR A 24 0.72 4.36 9.33
C TYR A 24 0.40 3.67 8.01
N VAL A 25 1.36 2.90 7.52
CA VAL A 25 1.24 2.03 6.35
C VAL A 25 1.10 0.60 6.84
N GLN A 26 0.08 -0.11 6.36
CA GLN A 26 -0.12 -1.52 6.63
C GLN A 26 0.15 -2.37 5.39
N GLN A 27 1.07 -3.32 5.49
CA GLN A 27 1.47 -4.23 4.40
C GLN A 27 1.66 -5.64 4.94
N LEU A 28 0.91 -6.62 4.41
CA LEU A 28 1.01 -8.03 4.81
C LEU A 28 0.91 -8.25 6.35
N GLY A 29 0.07 -7.47 7.02
CA GLY A 29 -0.08 -7.51 8.48
C GLY A 29 1.01 -6.77 9.27
N ASN A 30 2.04 -6.25 8.60
CA ASN A 30 3.05 -5.38 9.19
C ASN A 30 2.56 -3.95 9.19
N VAL A 31 2.82 -3.23 10.29
CA VAL A 31 2.51 -1.81 10.45
C VAL A 31 3.81 -1.03 10.55
N PHE A 32 3.91 0.02 9.72
CA PHE A 32 5.00 0.98 9.69
C PHE A 32 4.45 2.38 9.96
N SER A 33 5.01 3.09 10.94
CA SER A 33 4.67 4.49 11.16
C SER A 33 5.13 5.32 9.97
N TYR A 34 4.32 6.30 9.55
CA TYR A 34 4.72 7.23 8.53
C TYR A 34 5.63 8.32 9.13
N ASP A 35 6.73 8.65 8.46
CA ASP A 35 7.76 9.57 8.98
C ASP A 35 7.57 11.03 8.54
N TYR A 36 6.48 11.35 7.82
CA TYR A 36 6.11 12.73 7.45
C TYR A 36 7.16 13.50 6.63
N GLU A 37 7.95 12.79 5.83
CA GLU A 37 8.91 13.43 4.92
C GLU A 37 8.19 14.25 3.84
N TYR A 38 8.61 15.51 3.66
CA TYR A 38 8.13 16.35 2.58
C TYR A 38 8.87 16.04 1.28
N LEU A 39 8.18 15.44 0.31
CA LEU A 39 8.77 15.03 -0.97
C LEU A 39 8.78 16.13 -2.05
N GLY A 40 7.94 17.16 -1.90
CA GLY A 40 7.76 18.21 -2.92
C GLY A 40 7.26 17.67 -4.28
N PRO A 41 7.25 18.52 -5.32
CA PRO A 41 6.96 18.08 -6.69
C PRO A 41 8.10 17.20 -7.21
N SER A 42 7.83 15.91 -7.37
CA SER A 42 8.79 14.93 -7.89
C SER A 42 8.14 14.06 -8.97
N MET A 43 8.98 13.49 -9.84
CA MET A 43 8.52 12.49 -10.81
C MET A 43 8.44 11.13 -10.11
N HIS A 44 7.25 10.52 -10.12
CA HIS A 44 7.07 9.15 -9.60
C HIS A 44 7.04 8.14 -10.74
N LEU A 45 7.69 7.00 -10.52
CA LEU A 45 7.64 5.86 -11.44
C LEU A 45 6.28 5.15 -11.34
N VAL A 46 5.84 4.55 -12.45
CA VAL A 46 4.61 3.74 -12.48
C VAL A 46 4.83 2.48 -11.66
N ILE A 47 3.97 2.25 -10.67
CA ILE A 47 3.97 1.00 -9.90
C ILE A 47 3.44 -0.12 -10.79
N THR A 48 4.24 -1.18 -10.90
CA THR A 48 3.89 -2.42 -11.59
C THR A 48 3.76 -3.56 -10.57
N PRO A 49 3.13 -4.69 -10.93
CA PRO A 49 3.11 -5.87 -10.07
C PRO A 49 4.52 -6.39 -9.70
N LEU A 50 5.53 -6.12 -10.54
CA LEU A 50 6.91 -6.47 -10.23
C LEU A 50 7.47 -5.60 -9.10
N THR A 51 7.31 -4.27 -9.19
CA THR A 51 7.79 -3.33 -8.17
C THR A 51 6.99 -3.45 -6.88
N GLU A 52 5.69 -3.73 -6.95
CA GLU A 52 4.87 -4.01 -5.77
C GLU A 52 5.39 -5.21 -4.98
N ARG A 53 5.69 -6.33 -5.65
CA ARG A 53 6.32 -7.50 -4.99
C ARG A 53 7.68 -7.16 -4.36
N ALA A 54 8.49 -6.35 -5.03
CA ALA A 54 9.77 -5.92 -4.50
C ALA A 54 9.59 -5.10 -3.20
N PHE A 55 8.65 -4.16 -3.16
CA PHE A 55 8.35 -3.38 -1.96
C PHE A 55 7.84 -4.24 -0.81
N LEU A 56 6.96 -5.19 -1.08
CA LEU A 56 6.46 -6.12 -0.06
C LEU A 56 7.58 -6.99 0.53
N ALA A 57 8.49 -7.50 -0.32
CA ALA A 57 9.63 -8.30 0.13
C ALA A 57 10.60 -7.47 1.00
N LEU A 58 10.91 -6.24 0.57
CA LEU A 58 11.74 -5.31 1.33
C LEU A 58 11.10 -4.98 2.69
N GLY A 59 9.81 -4.61 2.71
CA GLY A 59 9.10 -4.29 3.94
C GLY A 59 9.07 -5.48 4.92
N HIS A 60 8.87 -6.69 4.41
CA HIS A 60 8.89 -7.89 5.25
C HIS A 60 10.28 -8.19 5.83
N ALA A 61 11.34 -8.06 5.03
CA ALA A 61 12.71 -8.21 5.50
C ALA A 61 13.04 -7.20 6.62
N LEU A 62 12.65 -5.93 6.42
CA LEU A 62 12.80 -4.89 7.45
C LEU A 62 12.06 -5.25 8.74
N LYS A 63 10.81 -5.71 8.64
CA LYS A 63 10.03 -6.09 9.83
C LYS A 63 10.62 -7.27 10.59
N THR A 64 11.33 -8.16 9.89
CA THR A 64 11.97 -9.35 10.46
C THR A 64 13.45 -9.13 10.80
N PHE A 65 13.96 -7.90 10.75
CA PHE A 65 15.36 -7.55 11.04
C PHE A 65 16.39 -8.24 10.10
N HIS A 66 16.01 -8.44 8.83
CA HIS A 66 16.88 -8.96 7.80
C HIS A 66 17.26 -7.89 6.77
N CYS A 67 18.42 -8.06 6.16
CA CYS A 67 18.80 -7.30 4.97
C CYS A 67 18.08 -7.84 3.74
N ALA A 68 17.84 -6.97 2.76
CA ALA A 68 17.30 -7.35 1.47
C ALA A 68 18.06 -6.67 0.33
N THR A 69 18.07 -7.33 -0.83
CA THR A 69 18.75 -6.86 -2.04
C THR A 69 17.81 -7.00 -3.23
N LEU A 70 17.86 -6.03 -4.14
CA LEU A 70 17.12 -6.06 -5.40
C LEU A 70 18.11 -6.33 -6.53
N ILE A 71 17.83 -7.34 -7.35
CA ILE A 71 18.66 -7.72 -8.49
C ILE A 71 17.78 -7.69 -9.72
N GLY A 72 18.23 -6.97 -10.75
CA GLY A 72 17.56 -6.85 -12.04
C GLY A 72 18.57 -6.77 -13.18
N PRO A 73 18.14 -6.90 -14.43
CA PRO A 73 18.99 -6.68 -15.59
C PRO A 73 19.48 -5.23 -15.64
N ASN A 74 20.64 -5.02 -16.29
CA ASN A 74 21.12 -3.69 -16.68
C ASN A 74 20.42 -3.21 -17.94
#